data_AF-A0A4W3GIN8-F1
#
_entry.id   AF-A0A4W3GIN8-F1
#
_cell.length_a   1.000
_cell.length_b   1.000
_cell.length_c   1.000
_cell.angle_alpha   90.00
_cell.angle_beta   90.00
_cell.angle_gamma   90.00
#
_symmetry.space_group_name_H-M   'P 1'
#
loop_
_entity.id
_entity.type
_entity.pdbx_description
1 polymer ?
#
loop_
_entity_poly.entity_id
_entity_poly.type
_entity_poly.pdbx_seq_one_letter_code
_entity_poly.pdbx_strand_id
1 'polypeptide(L)'
;MEHGYNTEVGETGGQLSVGQKQRVAIARALLRDPRVLILDEATSSLDVESQHKIQEAVSRLPEQTVMVIAHQLKTVERADQIVVIENGMVVEVGNHSNLIAAEGSYFRLVHKLFSSEGNGQSANESSSSTHNSPGTQ
;
A
#
# COMPACT_ATOMS: atom_id res chain seq x y z
N MET A 1 -23.41 2.84 -3.99
CA MET A 1 -24.20 2.07 -4.98
C MET A 1 -25.60 1.91 -4.42
N GLU A 2 -26.63 2.15 -5.22
CA GLU A 2 -28.04 2.19 -4.79
C GLU A 2 -28.54 0.87 -4.20
N HIS A 3 -28.02 -0.27 -4.67
CA HIS A 3 -28.47 -1.61 -4.26
C HIS A 3 -27.51 -2.34 -3.30
N GLY A 4 -26.48 -1.67 -2.78
CA GLY A 4 -25.52 -2.27 -1.85
C GLY A 4 -24.91 -3.58 -2.40
N TYR A 5 -24.96 -4.67 -1.62
CA TYR A 5 -24.45 -5.99 -2.00
C TYR A 5 -25.17 -6.64 -3.19
N ASN A 6 -26.40 -6.22 -3.48
CA ASN A 6 -27.18 -6.74 -4.62
C ASN A 6 -26.87 -6.01 -5.93
N THR A 7 -25.91 -5.07 -5.93
CA THR A 7 -25.52 -4.35 -7.14
C THR A 7 -24.86 -5.32 -8.13
N GLU A 8 -25.45 -5.49 -9.30
CA GLU A 8 -24.82 -6.24 -10.38
C GLU A 8 -23.60 -5.48 -10.92
N VAL A 9 -22.47 -6.18 -11.01
CA VAL A 9 -21.17 -5.56 -11.39
C VAL A 9 -20.80 -5.84 -12.85
N GLY A 10 -21.68 -6.46 -13.62
CA GLY A 10 -21.43 -6.91 -15.00
C GLY A 10 -20.46 -8.09 -15.10
N GLU A 11 -20.24 -8.58 -16.32
CA GLU A 11 -19.33 -9.70 -16.59
C GLU A 11 -17.91 -9.37 -16.13
N THR A 12 -17.28 -10.29 -15.40
CA THR A 12 -15.93 -10.10 -14.82
C THR A 12 -15.77 -8.78 -14.03
N GLY A 13 -16.87 -8.30 -13.44
CA GLY A 13 -16.91 -7.04 -12.70
C GLY A 13 -16.72 -5.80 -13.57
N GLY A 14 -17.07 -5.82 -14.86
CA GLY A 14 -16.85 -4.73 -15.82
C GLY A 14 -17.27 -3.32 -15.37
N GLN A 15 -18.19 -3.20 -14.41
CA GLN A 15 -18.65 -1.92 -13.86
C GLN A 15 -17.83 -1.41 -12.65
N LEU A 16 -16.84 -2.18 -12.19
CA LEU A 16 -15.97 -1.82 -11.08
C LEU A 16 -14.67 -1.19 -11.60
N SER A 17 -14.22 -0.13 -10.92
CA SER A 17 -12.85 0.37 -11.13
C SER A 17 -11.82 -0.70 -10.72
N VAL A 18 -10.59 -0.59 -11.21
CA VAL A 18 -9.51 -1.52 -10.86
C VAL A 18 -9.32 -1.61 -9.34
N GLY A 19 -9.32 -0.47 -8.64
CA GLY A 19 -9.22 -0.45 -7.19
C GLY A 19 -10.42 -1.08 -6.47
N GLN A 20 -11.64 -0.94 -7.01
CA GLN A 20 -12.81 -1.64 -6.48
C GLN A 20 -12.71 -3.16 -6.67
N LYS A 21 -12.30 -3.63 -7.84
CA LYS A 21 -12.05 -5.06 -8.10
C LYS A 21 -11.02 -5.62 -7.14
N GLN A 22 -9.94 -4.87 -6.90
CA GLN A 22 -8.87 -5.27 -6.02
C GLN A 22 -9.35 -5.37 -4.56
N ARG A 23 -10.12 -4.39 -4.05
CA ARG A 23 -10.74 -4.49 -2.71
C ARG A 23 -11.66 -5.70 -2.58
N VAL A 24 -12.49 -5.97 -3.58
CA VAL A 24 -13.37 -7.15 -3.58
C VAL A 24 -12.54 -8.43 -3.57
N ALA A 25 -11.45 -8.51 -4.31
CA ALA A 25 -10.55 -9.67 -4.30
C ALA A 25 -9.90 -9.90 -2.94
N ILE A 26 -9.39 -8.84 -2.30
CA ILE A 26 -8.80 -8.91 -0.96
C ILE A 26 -9.85 -9.32 0.07
N ALA A 27 -11.02 -8.68 0.05
CA ALA A 27 -12.12 -9.02 0.95
C ALA A 27 -12.52 -10.50 0.81
N ARG A 28 -12.61 -11.02 -0.43
CA ARG A 28 -12.85 -12.44 -0.69
C ARG A 28 -11.75 -13.35 -0.13
N ALA A 29 -10.50 -12.94 -0.23
CA ALA A 29 -9.37 -13.69 0.33
C ALA A 29 -9.44 -13.74 1.86
N LEU A 30 -9.69 -12.60 2.51
CA LEU A 30 -9.81 -12.49 3.97
C LEU A 30 -11.01 -13.27 4.52
N LEU A 31 -12.17 -13.19 3.85
CA LEU A 31 -13.39 -13.91 4.24
C LEU A 31 -13.25 -15.44 4.20
N ARG A 32 -12.26 -15.95 3.46
CA ARG A 32 -11.99 -17.39 3.36
C ARG A 32 -11.21 -17.94 4.57
N ASP A 33 -10.72 -17.06 5.45
CA ASP A 33 -9.90 -17.42 6.61
C ASP A 33 -8.74 -18.38 6.25
N PRO A 34 -7.85 -18.00 5.31
CA PRO A 34 -6.82 -18.90 4.80
C PRO A 34 -5.70 -19.07 5.83
N ARG A 35 -5.16 -20.29 5.95
CA ARG A 35 -3.94 -20.52 6.77
C ARG A 35 -2.72 -19.75 6.24
N VAL A 36 -2.67 -19.52 4.92
CA VAL A 36 -1.62 -18.76 4.23
C VAL A 36 -2.26 -17.74 3.29
N LEU A 37 -1.98 -16.47 3.50
CA LEU A 37 -2.42 -15.35 2.66
C LEU A 37 -1.22 -14.80 1.88
N ILE A 38 -1.34 -14.74 0.55
CA ILE A 38 -0.31 -14.15 -0.32
C ILE A 38 -0.90 -12.90 -0.96
N LEU A 39 -0.21 -11.76 -0.78
CA LEU A 39 -0.58 -10.48 -1.36
C LEU A 39 0.51 -10.06 -2.35
N ASP A 40 0.26 -10.27 -3.63
CA ASP A 40 1.16 -9.88 -4.73
C ASP A 40 0.76 -8.51 -5.28
N GLU A 41 1.50 -7.47 -4.88
CA GLU A 41 1.21 -6.07 -5.24
C GLU A 41 -0.26 -5.65 -5.06
N ALA A 42 -0.96 -6.34 -4.15
CA ALA A 42 -2.42 -6.33 -4.06
C ALA A 42 -3.00 -4.99 -3.58
N THR A 43 -2.17 -3.98 -3.34
CA THR A 43 -2.59 -2.65 -2.89
C THR A 43 -2.22 -1.53 -3.86
N SER A 44 -1.56 -1.82 -4.98
CA SER A 44 -1.00 -0.81 -5.90
C SER A 44 -2.04 0.13 -6.53
N SER A 45 -3.26 -0.35 -6.79
CA SER A 45 -4.33 0.43 -7.43
C SER A 45 -5.34 1.02 -6.43
N LEU A 46 -4.96 1.08 -5.14
CA LEU A 46 -5.79 1.58 -4.06
C LEU A 46 -5.34 2.97 -3.60
N ASP A 47 -6.29 3.82 -3.20
CA ASP A 47 -5.99 5.06 -2.49
C ASP A 47 -5.39 4.80 -1.10
N VAL A 48 -4.71 5.81 -0.57
CA VAL A 48 -3.96 5.73 0.70
C VAL A 48 -4.85 5.29 1.88
N GLU A 49 -6.08 5.77 1.96
CA GLU A 49 -7.01 5.41 3.05
C GLU A 49 -7.36 3.92 2.99
N SER A 50 -7.61 3.42 1.79
CA SER A 50 -7.96 2.02 1.55
C SER A 50 -6.79 1.08 1.82
N GLN A 51 -5.57 1.49 1.45
CA GLN A 51 -4.34 0.77 1.76
C GLN A 51 -4.15 0.63 3.27
N HIS A 52 -4.34 1.73 4.02
CA HIS A 52 -4.24 1.73 5.47
C HIS A 52 -5.23 0.76 6.11
N LYS A 53 -6.50 0.78 5.67
CA LYS A 53 -7.54 -0.14 6.15
C LYS A 53 -7.19 -1.61 5.91
N ILE A 54 -6.60 -1.93 4.76
CA ILE A 54 -6.18 -3.30 4.44
C ILE A 54 -4.99 -3.72 5.29
N GLN A 55 -3.97 -2.86 5.46
CA GLN A 55 -2.84 -3.15 6.33
C GLN A 55 -3.29 -3.41 7.78
N GLU A 56 -4.22 -2.60 8.28
CA GLU A 56 -4.79 -2.78 9.61
C GLU A 56 -5.61 -4.08 9.73
N ALA A 57 -6.36 -4.45 8.69
CA ALA A 57 -7.08 -5.72 8.68
C ALA A 57 -6.10 -6.91 8.70
N VAL A 58 -5.02 -6.82 7.92
CA VAL A 58 -3.99 -7.87 7.81
C VAL A 58 -3.19 -8.00 9.11
N SER A 59 -2.83 -6.89 9.77
CA SER A 59 -2.06 -6.92 11.02
C SER A 59 -2.84 -7.49 12.21
N ARG A 60 -4.16 -7.58 12.11
CA ARG A 60 -5.05 -8.15 13.13
C ARG A 60 -5.26 -9.65 12.97
N LEU A 61 -4.69 -10.30 11.95
CA LEU A 61 -4.83 -11.73 11.71
C LEU A 61 -3.82 -12.49 12.61
N PRO A 62 -4.25 -13.14 13.70
CA PRO A 62 -3.32 -13.65 14.71
C PRO A 62 -2.75 -15.03 14.39
N GLU A 63 -3.42 -15.81 13.53
CA GLU A 63 -3.13 -17.25 13.29
C GLU A 63 -2.73 -17.56 11.84
N GLN A 64 -2.68 -16.54 10.96
CA GLN A 64 -2.44 -16.73 9.53
C GLN A 64 -1.00 -16.35 9.16
N THR A 65 -0.36 -17.15 8.31
CA THR A 65 0.91 -16.74 7.67
C THR A 65 0.60 -15.79 6.53
N VAL A 66 1.10 -14.56 6.61
CA VAL A 66 0.91 -13.56 5.56
C VAL A 66 2.23 -13.30 4.85
N MET A 67 2.26 -13.51 3.54
CA MET A 67 3.38 -13.17 2.68
C MET A 67 2.97 -12.02 1.77
N VAL A 68 3.72 -10.91 1.81
CA VAL A 68 3.43 -9.73 1.01
C VAL A 68 4.61 -9.41 0.10
N ILE A 69 4.34 -9.27 -1.19
CA ILE A 69 5.27 -8.69 -2.16
C ILE A 69 4.98 -7.19 -2.20
N ALA A 70 5.86 -6.41 -1.60
CA ALA A 70 5.63 -5.00 -1.31
C ALA A 70 6.52 -4.07 -2.14
N HIS A 71 5.90 -3.05 -2.74
CA HIS A 71 6.59 -1.85 -3.26
C HIS A 71 6.60 -0.69 -2.27
N GLN A 72 5.79 -0.79 -1.20
CA GLN A 72 5.64 0.25 -0.20
C GLN A 72 6.45 -0.07 1.05
N LEU A 73 7.30 0.88 1.44
CA LEU A 73 8.21 0.72 2.56
C LEU A 73 7.49 0.43 3.88
N LYS A 74 6.40 1.14 4.17
CA LYS A 74 5.60 0.97 5.41
C LYS A 74 5.10 -0.47 5.63
N THR A 75 4.83 -1.21 4.55
CA THR A 75 4.44 -2.62 4.63
C THR A 75 5.62 -3.50 5.04
N VAL A 76 6.80 -3.20 4.49
CA VAL A 76 8.03 -3.97 4.72
C VAL A 76 8.57 -3.75 6.13
N GLU A 77 8.54 -2.51 6.63
CA GLU A 77 9.04 -2.14 7.97
C GLU A 77 8.34 -2.90 9.12
N ARG A 78 7.08 -3.29 8.93
CA ARG A 78 6.27 -3.95 9.95
C ARG A 78 6.30 -5.48 9.86
N ALA A 79 7.04 -6.03 8.91
CA ALA A 79 7.11 -7.47 8.72
C ALA A 79 7.99 -8.13 9.81
N ASP A 80 7.53 -9.28 10.31
CA ASP A 80 8.30 -10.10 11.26
C ASP A 80 9.61 -10.59 10.62
N GLN A 81 9.58 -10.87 9.32
CA GLN A 81 10.72 -11.28 8.51
C GLN A 81 10.60 -10.71 7.10
N ILE A 82 11.72 -10.19 6.60
CA ILE A 82 11.88 -9.62 5.27
C ILE A 82 12.87 -10.51 4.51
N VAL A 83 12.50 -10.87 3.29
CA VAL A 83 13.33 -11.63 2.36
C VAL A 83 13.67 -10.73 1.17
N VAL A 84 14.95 -10.45 0.97
CA VAL A 84 15.42 -9.63 -0.14
C VAL A 84 15.87 -10.55 -1.27
N ILE A 85 15.29 -10.32 -2.45
CA ILE A 85 15.60 -11.07 -3.67
C ILE A 85 16.32 -10.15 -4.64
N GLU A 86 17.48 -10.59 -5.14
CA GLU A 86 18.27 -9.90 -6.16
C GLU A 86 18.76 -10.94 -7.18
N ASN A 87 18.56 -10.67 -8.48
CA ASN A 87 18.92 -11.58 -9.57
C ASN A 87 18.36 -13.01 -9.41
N GLY A 88 17.14 -13.14 -8.87
CA GLY A 88 16.47 -14.42 -8.65
C GLY A 88 16.99 -15.22 -7.45
N MET A 89 17.87 -14.64 -6.63
CA MET A 89 18.46 -15.28 -5.46
C MET A 89 18.09 -14.52 -4.18
N VAL A 90 17.91 -15.25 -3.08
CA VAL A 90 17.77 -14.63 -1.75
C VAL A 90 19.14 -14.12 -1.33
N VAL A 91 19.29 -12.81 -1.16
CA VAL A 91 20.55 -12.17 -0.77
C VAL A 91 20.58 -11.78 0.70
N GLU A 92 19.42 -11.48 1.29
CA GLU A 92 19.31 -11.14 2.72
C GLU A 92 17.98 -11.64 3.30
N VAL A 93 18.02 -12.02 4.58
CA VAL A 93 16.84 -12.39 5.36
C VAL A 93 16.99 -11.84 6.78
N GLY A 94 15.97 -11.14 7.28
CA GLY A 94 15.99 -10.58 8.63
C GLY A 94 14.80 -9.68 8.91
N ASN A 95 14.74 -9.10 10.10
CA ASN A 95 13.78 -8.03 10.39
C ASN A 95 14.34 -6.68 9.90
N HIS A 96 13.48 -5.65 9.89
CA HIS A 96 13.86 -4.31 9.41
C HIS A 96 15.12 -3.77 10.11
N SER A 97 15.16 -3.81 11.44
CA SER A 97 16.28 -3.26 12.22
C SER A 97 17.61 -3.93 11.90
N ASN A 98 17.63 -5.26 11.80
CA ASN A 98 18.83 -6.02 11.49
C ASN A 98 19.34 -5.73 10.07
N LEU A 99 18.43 -5.65 9.10
CA LEU A 99 18.79 -5.41 7.70
C LEU A 99 19.23 -3.97 7.43
N ILE A 100 18.68 -2.98 8.15
CA ILE A 100 19.18 -1.60 8.11
C ILE A 100 20.60 -1.53 8.68
N ALA A 101 20.85 -2.15 9.84
CA ALA A 101 22.16 -2.14 10.48
C ALA A 101 23.25 -2.87 9.67
N ALA A 102 22.85 -3.83 8.83
CA ALA A 102 23.77 -4.54 7.94
C ALA A 102 24.25 -3.70 6.74
N GLU A 103 23.61 -2.55 6.47
CA GLU A 103 23.94 -1.66 5.34
C GLU A 103 24.01 -2.37 3.96
N GLY A 104 23.21 -3.43 3.81
CA GLY A 104 23.16 -4.31 2.64
C GLY A 104 22.33 -3.79 1.46
N SER A 105 21.92 -4.70 0.56
CA SER A 105 20.95 -4.45 -0.52
C SER A 105 19.63 -3.92 0.02
N TYR A 106 19.15 -4.43 1.17
CA TYR A 106 17.95 -3.88 1.81
C TYR A 106 18.10 -2.39 2.13
N PHE A 107 19.17 -2.02 2.84
CA PHE A 107 19.44 -0.64 3.23
C PHE A 107 19.48 0.31 2.03
N ARG A 108 20.17 -0.10 0.94
CA ARG A 108 20.23 0.68 -0.30
C ARG A 108 18.85 0.88 -0.94
N LEU A 109 18.02 -0.17 -0.96
CA LEU A 109 16.65 -0.09 -1.47
C LEU A 109 15.82 0.91 -0.66
N VAL A 110 15.86 0.81 0.65
CA VAL A 110 15.13 1.70 1.57
C VAL A 110 15.58 3.16 1.39
N HIS A 111 16.89 3.42 1.35
CA HIS A 111 17.43 4.77 1.15
C HIS A 111 17.00 5.39 -0.18
N LYS A 112 16.93 4.58 -1.25
CA LYS A 112 16.43 5.02 -2.56
C LYS A 112 14.94 5.38 -2.52
N LEU A 113 14.13 4.57 -1.83
CA LEU A 113 12.69 4.82 -1.68
C LEU A 113 12.43 6.12 -0.89
N PHE A 114 13.13 6.35 0.21
CA PHE A 114 13.05 7.61 0.97
C PHE A 114 13.40 8.84 0.13
N SER A 115 14.43 8.72 -0.72
CA SER A 115 14.84 9.81 -1.61
C SER A 115 13.79 10.13 -2.68
N SER A 116 12.95 9.15 -3.04
CA SER A 116 11.88 9.33 -4.03
C SER A 116 10.58 9.91 -3.45
N GLU A 117 10.28 9.67 -2.16
CA GLU A 117 9.09 10.24 -1.50
C GLU A 117 9.26 11.73 -1.13
N GLY A 118 10.49 12.23 -1.05
CA GLY A 118 10.81 13.62 -0.69
C GLY A 118 10.63 14.68 -1.78
N ASN A 119 10.32 14.29 -3.03
CA ASN A 119 10.33 15.23 -4.18
C ASN A 119 8.93 15.69 -4.64
N GLY A 120 7.88 15.45 -3.83
CA GLY A 120 6.48 15.71 -4.21
C GLY A 120 5.81 16.93 -3.54
N GLN A 121 6.49 17.68 -2.68
CA GLN A 121 5.90 18.83 -1.96
C GLN A 121 6.87 20.01 -1.84
N SER A 122 7.09 20.73 -2.95
CA SER A 122 7.57 22.13 -2.94
C SER A 122 7.47 22.72 -4.34
N ALA A 123 6.27 23.13 -4.75
CA ALA A 123 6.07 24.14 -5.80
C ALA A 123 4.58 24.49 -5.95
N ASN A 124 3.91 25.00 -4.92
CA ASN A 124 2.76 25.89 -5.18
C ASN A 124 2.34 26.76 -3.99
N GLU A 125 3.26 27.54 -3.41
CA GLU A 125 2.86 28.69 -2.61
C GLU A 125 3.77 29.87 -2.93
N SER A 126 3.44 30.59 -4.00
CA SER A 126 3.70 32.03 -4.11
C SER A 126 2.94 32.60 -5.30
N SER A 127 2.15 33.63 -5.03
CA SER A 127 1.53 34.61 -5.95
C SER A 127 0.09 34.39 -6.43
N SER A 128 -0.87 34.55 -5.51
CA SER A 128 -2.10 35.32 -5.81
C SER A 128 -2.72 35.92 -4.54
N SER A 129 -2.12 37.00 -4.04
CA SER A 129 -2.77 37.88 -3.05
C SER A 129 -2.75 39.32 -3.53
N THR A 130 -3.72 39.67 -4.38
CA THR A 130 -4.26 41.02 -4.37
C THR A 130 -5.78 40.92 -4.44
N HIS A 131 -6.34 41.07 -3.24
CA HIS A 131 -7.75 41.11 -2.91
C HIS A 131 -8.44 42.22 -3.72
N ASN A 132 -9.57 41.90 -4.37
CA ASN A 132 -10.44 42.90 -4.96
C ASN A 132 -11.87 42.71 -4.45
N SER A 133 -12.52 43.86 -4.18
CA SER A 133 -13.95 44.12 -3.92
C SER A 133 -14.47 43.94 -2.48
N PRO A 134 -15.64 44.53 -2.15
CA PRO A 134 -16.10 45.91 -2.37
C PRO A 134 -16.68 46.52 -1.06
N GLY A 135 -17.12 47.78 -1.10
CA GLY A 135 -17.66 48.51 0.05
C GLY A 135 -18.98 47.97 0.63
N THR A 136 -19.35 48.51 1.79
CA THR A 136 -20.63 49.15 2.15
C THR A 136 -20.71 49.33 3.67
N GLN A 137 -20.43 50.54 4.16
CA GLN A 137 -21.27 51.39 5.01
C GLN A 137 -20.49 52.65 5.40
#